data_AF-A0A3S3UQ63-F1
#
_entry.id   AF-A0A3S3UQ63-F1
#
_cell.length_a   1.000
_cell.length_b   1.000
_cell.length_c   1.000
_cell.angle_alpha   90.00
_cell.angle_beta   90.00
_cell.angle_gamma   90.00
#
_symmetry.space_group_name_H-M   'P 1'
#
loop_
_entity.id
_entity.type
_entity.pdbx_description
1 polymer ?
#
loop_
_entity_poly.entity_id
_entity_poly.type
_entity_poly.pdbx_seq_one_letter_code
_entity_poly.pdbx_strand_id
1 'polypeptide(L)'
;MASSGRFFRHLFFRRFIRRFCEGKGGNVATIFALTLPVVVGGAGLGVETSYWYYSSLKLQSTADAAAYAGAVEKSWGSNTATITAAATTSATSNGLGTGTITVHTPPTSGAYTAKK
;
A
#
# COMPACT_ATOMS: atom_id res chain seq x y z
N MET A 1 23.23 33.37 7.02
CA MET A 1 23.83 32.02 6.88
C MET A 1 24.39 31.65 8.25
N ALA A 2 23.67 30.91 9.09
CA ALA A 2 23.59 29.44 9.14
C ALA A 2 24.35 28.92 10.38
N SER A 3 23.68 28.09 11.19
CA SER A 3 24.23 27.17 12.21
C SER A 3 23.83 27.44 13.68
N SER A 4 22.55 27.21 14.01
CA SER A 4 22.08 27.12 15.42
C SER A 4 21.32 25.82 15.74
N GLY A 5 21.32 24.84 14.82
CA GLY A 5 20.49 23.63 14.93
C GLY A 5 21.14 22.43 15.65
N ARG A 6 22.45 22.47 15.95
CA ARG A 6 23.18 21.30 16.50
C ARG A 6 23.23 21.25 18.04
N PHE A 7 23.07 22.38 18.72
CA PHE A 7 23.14 22.44 20.20
C PHE A 7 21.86 21.95 20.90
N PHE A 8 20.70 22.14 20.28
CA PHE A 8 19.40 21.85 20.90
C PHE A 8 19.14 20.34 21.07
N ARG A 9 19.63 19.51 20.14
CA ARG A 9 19.50 18.04 20.20
C ARG A 9 20.28 17.42 21.36
N HIS A 10 21.47 17.93 21.68
CA HIS A 10 22.28 17.40 22.77
C HIS A 10 21.76 17.81 24.15
N LEU A 11 21.15 18.99 24.28
CA LEU A 11 20.61 19.46 25.55
C LEU A 11 19.39 18.63 25.99
N PHE A 12 18.48 18.35 25.06
CA PHE A 12 17.30 17.51 25.32
C PHE A 12 17.71 16.07 25.68
N PHE A 13 18.65 15.50 24.93
CA PHE A 13 19.12 14.13 25.17
C PHE A 13 19.87 14.01 26.52
N ARG A 14 20.73 14.98 26.86
CA ARG A 14 21.43 14.99 28.17
C ARG A 14 20.48 15.20 29.35
N ARG A 15 19.45 16.04 29.19
CA ARG A 15 18.44 16.29 30.23
C ARG A 15 17.49 15.10 30.42
N PHE A 16 17.20 14.38 29.34
CA PHE A 16 16.46 13.12 29.37
C PHE A 16 17.24 12.04 30.12
N ILE A 17 18.52 11.82 29.76
CA ILE A 17 19.40 10.86 30.45
C ILE A 17 19.59 11.20 31.94
N ARG A 18 19.76 12.49 32.26
CA ARG A 18 19.95 12.93 33.64
C ARG A 18 18.69 12.71 34.51
N ARG A 19 17.50 13.04 33.98
CA ARG A 19 16.22 12.72 34.65
C ARG A 19 15.95 11.23 34.77
N PHE A 20 16.45 10.43 33.81
CA PHE A 20 16.34 8.97 33.83
C PHE A 20 17.21 8.34 34.93
N CYS A 21 18.39 8.91 35.20
CA CYS A 21 19.29 8.45 36.27
C CYS A 21 18.89 8.94 37.68
N GLU A 22 18.14 10.05 37.82
CA GLU A 22 17.78 10.63 39.13
C GLU A 22 16.47 10.07 39.75
N GLY A 23 15.74 9.18 39.06
CA GLY A 23 14.43 8.67 39.51
C GLY A 23 14.46 7.23 40.04
N LYS A 24 13.79 6.97 41.18
CA LYS A 24 13.54 5.62 41.76
C LYS A 24 12.82 4.62 40.82
N GLY A 25 12.37 5.06 39.64
CA GLY A 25 11.80 4.25 38.57
C GLY A 25 12.78 3.84 37.46
N GLY A 26 14.09 4.00 37.64
CA GLY A 26 15.12 3.73 36.62
C GLY A 26 15.08 2.33 36.01
N ASN A 27 14.61 1.31 36.75
CA ASN A 27 14.44 -0.05 36.22
C ASN A 27 13.32 -0.11 35.16
N VAL A 28 12.15 0.47 35.44
CA VAL A 28 11.03 0.56 34.50
C VAL A 28 11.43 1.36 33.27
N ALA A 29 12.14 2.45 33.48
CA ALA A 29 12.60 3.31 32.41
C ALA A 29 13.59 2.58 31.48
N THR A 30 14.51 1.78 32.04
CA THR A 30 15.49 0.98 31.28
C THR A 30 14.83 -0.13 30.47
N ILE A 31 13.90 -0.87 31.08
CA ILE A 31 13.11 -1.90 30.38
C ILE A 31 12.31 -1.27 29.24
N PHE A 32 11.66 -0.12 29.48
CA PHE A 32 10.95 0.61 28.44
C PHE A 32 11.88 1.07 27.31
N ALA A 33 13.03 1.65 27.62
CA ALA A 33 14.00 2.10 26.62
C ALA A 33 14.54 0.96 25.74
N LEU A 34 14.72 -0.24 26.30
CA LEU A 34 15.19 -1.41 25.56
C LEU A 34 14.09 -2.09 24.73
N THR A 35 12.84 -2.04 25.18
CA THR A 35 11.70 -2.65 24.46
C THR A 35 11.11 -1.74 23.39
N LEU A 36 11.24 -0.43 23.53
CA LEU A 36 10.68 0.56 22.60
C LEU A 36 11.17 0.38 21.14
N PRO A 37 12.44 0.08 20.85
CA PRO A 37 12.88 -0.22 19.48
C PRO A 37 12.16 -1.42 18.86
N VAL A 38 11.84 -2.46 19.64
CA VAL A 38 11.12 -3.65 19.16
C VAL A 38 9.69 -3.29 18.79
N VAL A 39 9.01 -2.50 19.63
CA VAL A 39 7.64 -2.04 19.37
C VAL A 39 7.59 -1.14 18.14
N VAL A 40 8.49 -0.16 18.05
CA VAL A 40 8.56 0.77 16.92
C VAL A 40 8.93 0.02 15.63
N GLY A 41 9.86 -0.93 15.70
CA GLY A 41 10.23 -1.78 14.56
C GLY A 41 9.06 -2.64 14.09
N GLY A 42 8.35 -3.30 15.01
CA GLY A 42 7.16 -4.10 14.69
C GLY A 42 6.04 -3.26 14.07
N ALA A 43 5.78 -2.07 14.61
CA ALA A 43 4.80 -1.14 14.06
C ALA A 43 5.19 -0.68 12.64
N GLY A 44 6.46 -0.37 12.39
CA GLY A 44 6.96 0.01 11.07
C GLY A 44 6.77 -1.09 10.02
N LEU A 45 7.13 -2.34 10.36
CA LEU A 45 6.92 -3.49 9.49
C LEU A 45 5.44 -3.77 9.22
N GLY A 46 4.59 -3.58 10.24
CA GLY A 46 3.14 -3.73 10.11
C GLY A 46 2.54 -2.70 9.13
N VAL A 47 2.96 -1.45 9.21
CA VAL A 47 2.51 -0.39 8.29
C VAL A 47 2.93 -0.68 6.85
N GLU A 48 4.19 -1.04 6.63
CA GLU A 48 4.71 -1.34 5.29
C GLU A 48 3.95 -2.52 4.65
N THR A 49 3.76 -3.60 5.40
CA THR A 49 3.04 -4.79 4.92
C THR A 49 1.57 -4.46 4.62
N SER A 50 0.93 -3.67 5.49
CA SER A 50 -0.45 -3.24 5.30
C SER A 50 -0.59 -2.36 4.05
N TYR A 51 0.39 -1.48 3.79
CA TYR A 51 0.40 -0.64 2.61
C TYR A 51 0.52 -1.46 1.32
N TRP A 52 1.44 -2.44 1.29
CA TRP A 52 1.57 -3.37 0.17
C TRP A 52 0.29 -4.15 -0.11
N TYR A 53 -0.33 -4.68 0.95
CA TYR A 53 -1.59 -5.41 0.82
C TYR A 53 -2.72 -4.52 0.30
N TYR A 54 -2.85 -3.31 0.84
CA TYR A 54 -3.85 -2.35 0.39
C TYR A 54 -3.69 -1.98 -1.08
N SER A 55 -2.45 -1.75 -1.53
CA SER A 55 -2.15 -1.48 -2.94
C SER A 55 -2.58 -2.63 -3.85
N SER A 56 -2.32 -3.87 -3.41
CA SER A 56 -2.71 -5.08 -4.14
C SER A 56 -4.24 -5.21 -4.25
N LEU A 57 -4.97 -4.98 -3.16
CA LEU A 57 -6.43 -5.01 -3.15
C LEU A 57 -7.03 -3.93 -4.06
N LYS A 58 -6.44 -2.72 -4.05
CA LYS A 58 -6.86 -1.65 -4.93
C LYS A 58 -6.70 -2.03 -6.40
N LEU A 59 -5.54 -2.57 -6.79
CA LEU A 59 -5.30 -3.05 -8.16
C LEU A 59 -6.29 -4.15 -8.55
N GLN A 60 -6.57 -5.09 -7.65
CA GLN A 60 -7.54 -6.15 -7.90
C GLN A 60 -8.95 -5.60 -8.10
N SER A 61 -9.38 -4.64 -7.28
CA SER A 61 -10.67 -3.97 -7.44
C SER A 61 -10.78 -3.24 -8.77
N THR A 62 -9.71 -2.56 -9.21
CA THR A 62 -9.66 -1.91 -10.54
C THR A 62 -9.78 -2.95 -11.66
N ALA A 63 -9.10 -4.09 -11.55
CA ALA A 63 -9.16 -5.16 -12.54
C ALA A 63 -10.57 -5.81 -12.63
N ASP A 64 -11.22 -6.05 -11.50
CA ASP A 64 -12.59 -6.59 -11.47
C ASP A 64 -13.60 -5.61 -12.07
N ALA A 65 -13.47 -4.31 -11.77
CA ALA A 65 -14.31 -3.28 -12.38
C ALA A 65 -14.11 -3.20 -13.91
N ALA A 66 -12.88 -3.38 -14.38
CA ALA A 66 -12.56 -3.42 -15.80
C ALA A 66 -13.14 -4.68 -16.48
N ALA A 67 -12.98 -5.84 -15.84
CA ALA A 67 -13.51 -7.11 -16.32
C ALA A 67 -15.05 -7.07 -16.39
N TYR A 68 -15.72 -6.51 -15.39
CA TYR A 68 -17.16 -6.33 -15.38
C TYR A 68 -17.64 -5.44 -16.53
N ALA A 69 -17.01 -4.28 -16.74
CA ALA A 69 -17.35 -3.38 -17.85
C ALA A 69 -17.19 -4.07 -19.22
N GLY A 70 -16.09 -4.79 -19.42
CA GLY A 70 -15.89 -5.56 -20.66
C GLY A 70 -16.87 -6.73 -20.81
N ALA A 71 -17.24 -7.39 -19.72
CA ALA A 71 -18.22 -8.48 -19.73
C ALA A 71 -19.63 -7.99 -20.08
N VAL A 72 -20.02 -6.82 -19.58
CA VAL A 72 -21.28 -6.16 -19.97
C VAL A 72 -21.28 -5.96 -21.48
N GLU A 73 -20.31 -5.26 -22.06
CA GLU A 73 -20.22 -5.04 -23.52
C GLU A 73 -20.26 -6.35 -24.33
N LYS A 74 -19.56 -7.37 -23.85
CA LYS A 74 -19.59 -8.70 -24.48
C LYS A 74 -21.00 -9.31 -24.47
N SER A 75 -21.77 -9.11 -23.40
CA SER A 75 -23.16 -9.58 -23.29
C SER A 75 -24.10 -8.86 -24.26
N TRP A 76 -23.81 -7.63 -24.66
CA TRP A 76 -24.57 -6.89 -25.68
C TRP A 76 -24.19 -7.28 -27.11
N GLY A 77 -23.22 -8.17 -27.29
CA GLY A 77 -22.73 -8.57 -28.61
C GLY A 77 -21.76 -7.57 -29.25
N SER A 78 -21.20 -6.65 -28.47
CA SER A 78 -20.22 -5.66 -28.95
C SER A 78 -18.94 -6.32 -29.49
N ASN A 79 -18.28 -5.65 -30.43
CA ASN A 79 -17.00 -6.09 -30.99
C ASN A 79 -15.85 -6.00 -29.96
N THR A 80 -14.77 -6.74 -30.20
CA THR A 80 -13.58 -6.80 -29.30
C THR A 80 -12.94 -5.44 -29.02
N ALA A 81 -12.97 -4.52 -29.98
CA ALA A 81 -12.48 -3.15 -29.80
C ALA A 81 -13.30 -2.37 -28.76
N THR A 82 -14.63 -2.45 -28.83
CA THR A 82 -15.55 -1.80 -27.88
C THR A 82 -15.41 -2.38 -26.48
N ILE A 83 -15.29 -3.72 -26.37
CA ILE A 83 -15.05 -4.42 -25.10
C ILE A 83 -13.75 -3.94 -24.45
N THR A 84 -12.66 -3.85 -25.24
CA THR A 84 -11.36 -3.39 -24.75
C THR A 84 -11.41 -1.92 -24.33
N ALA A 85 -12.09 -1.07 -25.09
CA ALA A 85 -12.25 0.34 -24.76
C ALA A 85 -13.04 0.55 -23.47
N ALA A 86 -14.14 -0.18 -23.26
CA ALA A 86 -14.95 -0.10 -22.05
C ALA A 86 -14.18 -0.57 -20.81
N ALA A 87 -13.49 -1.71 -20.91
CA ALA A 87 -12.63 -2.22 -19.84
C ALA A 87 -11.51 -1.23 -19.48
N THR A 88 -10.86 -0.64 -20.49
CA THR A 88 -9.79 0.35 -20.29
C THR A 88 -10.31 1.61 -19.62
N THR A 89 -11.48 2.10 -20.05
CA THR A 89 -12.12 3.29 -19.47
C THR A 89 -12.53 3.07 -18.00
N SER A 90 -13.08 1.89 -17.70
CA SER A 90 -13.41 1.51 -16.32
C SER A 90 -12.15 1.45 -15.46
N ALA A 91 -11.05 0.90 -15.96
CA ALA A 91 -9.83 0.84 -15.18
C ALA A 91 -9.16 2.20 -14.94
N THR A 92 -9.10 3.07 -15.95
CA THR A 92 -8.52 4.41 -15.81
C THR A 92 -9.32 5.25 -14.82
N SER A 93 -10.65 5.16 -14.86
CA SER A 93 -11.52 5.82 -13.87
C SER A 93 -11.38 5.24 -12.46
N ASN A 94 -11.07 3.94 -12.32
CA ASN A 94 -10.77 3.27 -11.05
C ASN A 94 -9.30 3.38 -10.61
N GLY A 95 -8.53 4.31 -11.20
CA GLY A 95 -7.22 4.68 -10.68
C GLY A 95 -6.06 3.75 -11.06
N LEU A 96 -6.12 3.10 -12.23
CA LEU A 96 -5.04 2.29 -12.80
C LEU A 96 -3.68 3.04 -12.91
N GLY A 97 -3.71 4.37 -13.10
CA GLY A 97 -2.51 5.17 -13.26
C GLY A 97 -1.77 4.87 -14.56
N THR A 98 -0.47 4.59 -14.47
CA THR A 98 0.39 4.24 -15.63
C THR A 98 0.42 2.74 -15.91
N GLY A 99 -0.40 1.95 -15.22
CA GLY A 99 -0.52 0.50 -15.45
C GLY A 99 -1.06 0.18 -16.85
N THR A 100 -0.70 -1.00 -17.35
CA THR A 100 -1.24 -1.53 -18.60
C THR A 100 -2.34 -2.54 -18.30
N ILE A 101 -3.36 -2.59 -19.16
CA ILE A 101 -4.41 -3.60 -19.10
C ILE A 101 -4.45 -4.36 -20.41
N THR A 102 -4.52 -5.67 -20.29
CA THR A 102 -4.70 -6.58 -21.41
C THR A 102 -6.03 -7.31 -21.22
N VAL A 103 -6.92 -7.20 -22.19
CA VAL A 103 -8.24 -7.84 -22.15
C VAL A 103 -8.18 -9.13 -22.96
N HIS A 104 -8.64 -10.23 -22.36
CA HIS A 104 -8.69 -11.54 -22.99
C HIS A 104 -10.13 -12.03 -23.16
N THR A 105 -10.60 -12.09 -24.41
CA THR A 105 -11.92 -12.60 -24.77
C THR A 105 -11.78 -13.51 -26.02
N PRO A 106 -11.60 -14.85 -25.88
CA PRO A 106 -11.73 -15.67 -24.67
C PRO A 106 -10.54 -15.60 -23.69
N PRO A 107 -10.70 -16.03 -22.42
CA PRO A 107 -9.63 -16.08 -21.43
C PRO A 107 -8.51 -17.06 -21.81
N THR A 108 -7.26 -16.76 -21.44
CA THR A 108 -6.06 -17.54 -21.82
C THR A 108 -5.82 -18.78 -20.95
N SER A 109 -6.51 -18.91 -19.82
CA SER A 109 -6.43 -20.06 -18.91
C SER A 109 -7.78 -20.33 -18.23
N GLY A 110 -7.95 -21.55 -17.69
CA GLY A 110 -9.17 -21.98 -16.99
C GLY A 110 -10.18 -22.72 -17.88
N ALA A 111 -11.39 -22.93 -17.36
CA ALA A 111 -12.40 -23.80 -17.98
C ALA A 111 -13.06 -23.23 -19.26
N TYR A 112 -12.88 -21.93 -19.54
CA TYR A 112 -13.59 -21.22 -20.62
C TYR A 112 -12.64 -20.69 -21.71
N THR A 113 -11.49 -21.34 -21.91
CA THR A 113 -10.47 -20.94 -22.89
C THR A 113 -10.90 -21.15 -24.36
N ALA A 114 -11.91 -22.00 -24.62
CA ALA A 114 -12.43 -22.23 -25.96
C ALA A 114 -13.59 -21.29 -26.31
N LYS A 115 -13.63 -20.82 -27.57
CA LYS A 115 -14.81 -20.13 -28.13
C LYS A 115 -16.01 -21.10 -28.10
N LYS A 116 -17.16 -20.63 -27.61
CA LYS A 116 -18.44 -21.18 -28.07
C LYS A 116 -18.72 -20.62 -29.46
#